data_AF-A0A183V472-F1
#
_entry.id   AF-A0A183V472-F1
#
_cell.length_a   1.000
_cell.length_b   1.000
_cell.length_c   1.000
_cell.angle_alpha   90.00
_cell.angle_beta   90.00
_cell.angle_gamma   90.00
#
_symmetry.space_group_name_H-M   'P 1'
#
loop_
_entity.id
_entity.type
_entity.pdbx_description
1 polymer ?
#
loop_
_entity_poly.entity_id
_entity_poly.type
_entity_poly.pdbx_seq_one_letter_code
_entity_poly.pdbx_strand_id
1 'polypeptide(L)'
;MSLTLRIDERQSKSEKEFTFNLSKEEDPRFVYSLPLRRSNYDSLRHEQDLVCDFDSFPKMIADFIRDLQRSSSSYLKGSITDDKSLFRFELIAKMDFKWVCVVSLCLHALSDAALVIHLVDRVLLLKVISLLFT
;
A
#
# COMPACT_ATOMS: atom_id res chain seq x y z
N MET A 1 12.93 8.25 -8.94
CA MET A 1 11.86 7.23 -8.99
C MET A 1 11.09 7.35 -7.69
N SER A 2 9.83 7.78 -7.75
CA SER A 2 9.02 8.03 -6.56
C SER A 2 7.92 6.97 -6.49
N LEU A 3 7.95 6.14 -5.45
CA LEU A 3 6.89 5.19 -5.12
C LEU A 3 5.94 5.86 -4.13
N THR A 4 4.65 5.83 -4.45
CA THR A 4 3.61 6.36 -3.57
C THR A 4 2.78 5.21 -3.03
N LEU A 5 2.77 5.04 -1.72
CA LEU A 5 1.82 4.17 -1.02
C LEU A 5 0.67 5.03 -0.49
N ARG A 6 -0.55 4.75 -0.95
CA ARG A 6 -1.78 5.37 -0.45
C ARG A 6 -2.60 4.32 0.29
N ILE A 7 -3.17 4.70 1.43
CA ILE A 7 -4.08 3.85 2.18
C ILE A 7 -5.44 4.54 2.18
N ASP A 8 -6.41 3.93 1.49
CA ASP A 8 -7.77 4.44 1.41
C ASP A 8 -8.65 3.66 2.40
N GLU A 9 -9.39 4.38 3.25
CA GLU A 9 -10.40 3.78 4.13
C GLU A 9 -11.78 3.87 3.48
N ARG A 10 -12.48 2.74 3.43
CA ARG A 10 -13.88 2.66 3.02
C ARG A 10 -14.71 2.02 4.11
N GLN A 11 -15.59 2.81 4.72
CA GLN A 11 -16.60 2.32 5.65
C GLN A 11 -17.95 2.17 4.92
N SER A 12 -18.46 0.94 4.87
CA SER A 12 -19.85 0.65 4.49
C SER A 12 -20.70 0.38 5.74
N LYS A 13 -22.04 0.26 5.58
CA LYS A 13 -22.93 -0.07 6.70
C LYS A 13 -22.62 -1.42 7.35
N SER A 14 -22.02 -2.35 6.60
CA SER A 14 -21.80 -3.74 7.03
C SER A 14 -20.33 -4.11 7.21
N GLU A 15 -19.40 -3.35 6.63
CA GLU A 15 -17.98 -3.74 6.61
C GLU A 15 -17.04 -2.54 6.43
N LYS A 16 -15.89 -2.60 7.09
CA LYS A 16 -14.77 -1.67 6.95
C LYS A 16 -13.67 -2.32 6.10
N GLU A 17 -13.15 -1.59 5.13
CA GLU A 17 -12.09 -2.04 4.22
C GLU A 17 -10.99 -0.97 4.16
N PHE A 18 -9.73 -1.41 4.25
CA PHE A 18 -8.57 -0.58 3.94
C PHE A 18 -7.96 -1.06 2.63
N THR A 19 -7.75 -0.15 1.68
CA THR A 19 -7.12 -0.48 0.40
C THR A 19 -5.75 0.16 0.31
N PHE A 20 -4.71 -0.69 0.28
CA PHE A 20 -3.33 -0.27 0.12
C PHE A 20 -3.01 -0.21 -1.37
N ASN A 21 -2.78 0.99 -1.89
CA ASN A 21 -2.50 1.24 -3.30
C ASN A 21 -1.06 1.72 -3.46
N LEU A 22 -0.27 0.98 -4.24
CA LEU A 22 1.10 1.33 -4.58
C LEU A 22 1.16 1.76 -6.05
N SER A 23 1.69 2.95 -6.30
CA SER A 23 1.86 3.46 -7.66
C SER A 23 3.20 4.16 -7.87
N LYS A 24 3.56 4.35 -9.14
CA LYS A 24 4.69 5.17 -9.57
C LYS A 24 4.20 6.37 -10.36
N GLU A 25 4.82 7.51 -10.14
CA GLU A 25 4.50 8.73 -10.89
C GLU A 25 4.91 8.63 -12.36
N GLU A 26 6.10 8.06 -12.61
CA GLU A 26 6.67 7.90 -13.95
C GLU A 26 6.00 6.80 -14.80
N ASP A 27 5.25 5.88 -14.19
CA ASP A 27 4.57 4.78 -14.88
C ASP A 27 3.12 4.64 -14.40
N PRO A 28 2.14 5.22 -15.11
CA PRO A 28 0.73 5.19 -14.70
C PRO A 28 0.11 3.79 -14.80
N ARG A 29 0.77 2.83 -15.45
CA ARG A 29 0.34 1.41 -15.46
C ARG A 29 0.88 0.64 -14.27
N PHE A 30 1.84 1.20 -13.56
CA PHE A 30 2.34 0.64 -12.31
C PHE A 30 1.36 0.96 -11.20
N VAL A 31 0.34 0.11 -11.03
CA VAL A 31 -0.64 0.22 -9.95
C VAL A 31 -0.90 -1.16 -9.38
N TYR A 32 -0.55 -1.33 -8.10
CA TYR A 32 -0.80 -2.54 -7.35
C TYR A 32 -1.69 -2.23 -6.16
N SER A 33 -2.60 -3.13 -5.83
CA SER A 33 -3.59 -2.93 -4.79
C SER A 33 -3.72 -4.15 -3.87
N LEU A 34 -3.96 -3.90 -2.60
CA LEU A 34 -4.36 -4.90 -1.62
C LEU A 34 -5.58 -4.36 -0.86
N PRO A 35 -6.80 -4.81 -1.22
CA PRO A 35 -7.96 -4.59 -0.37
C PRO A 35 -7.88 -5.50 0.85
N LEU A 36 -8.06 -4.92 2.02
CA LEU A 36 -7.94 -5.62 3.29
C LEU A 36 -9.19 -5.37 4.13
N ARG A 37 -9.92 -6.46 4.36
CA ARG A 37 -11.07 -6.54 5.28
C ARG A 37 -10.65 -7.23 6.56
N ARG A 38 -11.47 -7.15 7.60
CA ARG A 38 -11.20 -7.81 8.90
C ARG A 38 -10.88 -9.30 8.73
N SER A 39 -11.70 -10.03 7.96
CA SER A 39 -11.51 -11.46 7.73
C SER A 39 -10.16 -11.80 7.10
N ASN A 40 -9.74 -11.04 6.08
CA ASN A 40 -8.44 -11.24 5.43
C ASN A 40 -7.27 -10.77 6.30
N TYR A 41 -7.49 -9.73 7.12
CA TYR A 41 -6.49 -9.26 8.06
C TYR A 41 -6.21 -10.26 9.17
N ASP A 42 -7.22 -10.96 9.69
CA ASP A 42 -7.01 -11.94 10.75
C ASP A 42 -6.05 -13.06 10.29
N SER A 43 -6.17 -13.51 9.03
CA SER A 43 -5.20 -14.42 8.42
C SER A 43 -3.80 -13.80 8.33
N LEU A 44 -3.70 -12.57 7.79
CA LEU A 44 -2.42 -11.85 7.66
C LEU A 44 -1.73 -11.66 9.02
N ARG A 45 -2.53 -11.32 10.03
CA ARG A 45 -2.09 -11.11 11.42
C ARG A 45 -1.51 -12.39 11.99
N HIS A 46 -2.16 -13.52 11.76
CA HIS A 46 -1.69 -14.82 12.23
C HIS A 46 -0.44 -15.29 11.48
N GLU A 47 -0.41 -15.15 10.15
CA GLU A 47 0.73 -15.57 9.30
C GLU A 47 2.02 -14.81 9.58
N GLN A 48 1.92 -13.55 10.02
CA GLN A 48 3.06 -12.65 10.24
C GLN A 48 3.25 -12.27 11.72
N ASP A 49 2.54 -12.94 12.63
CA ASP A 49 2.56 -12.67 14.07
C ASP A 49 2.38 -11.18 14.42
N LEU A 50 1.46 -10.49 13.72
CA LEU A 50 1.25 -9.07 13.91
C LEU A 50 0.55 -8.78 15.25
N VAL A 51 1.15 -7.91 16.05
CA VAL A 51 0.63 -7.57 17.39
C VAL A 51 -0.56 -6.59 17.34
N CYS A 52 -0.60 -5.71 16.34
CA CYS A 52 -1.66 -4.71 16.20
C CYS A 52 -3.00 -5.33 15.75
N ASP A 53 -4.07 -4.56 15.89
CA ASP A 53 -5.39 -4.91 15.38
C ASP A 53 -5.67 -4.27 14.01
N PHE A 54 -6.78 -4.66 13.39
CA PHE A 54 -7.17 -4.19 12.07
C PHE A 54 -7.25 -2.66 11.97
N ASP A 55 -7.80 -2.01 12.98
CA ASP A 55 -8.01 -0.56 12.98
C ASP A 55 -6.71 0.23 13.21
N SER A 56 -5.75 -0.35 13.93
CA SER A 56 -4.44 0.24 14.20
C SER A 56 -3.41 -0.07 13.10
N PHE A 57 -3.67 -1.08 12.26
CA PHE A 57 -2.72 -1.57 11.27
C PHE A 57 -2.27 -0.50 10.26
N PRO A 58 -3.16 0.31 9.63
CA PRO A 58 -2.74 1.39 8.74
C PRO A 58 -1.82 2.41 9.43
N LYS A 59 -2.14 2.75 10.68
CA LYS A 59 -1.35 3.69 11.48
C LYS A 59 0.04 3.12 11.77
N MET A 60 0.15 1.84 12.08
CA MET A 60 1.45 1.18 12.30
C MET A 60 2.36 1.29 11.05
N ILE A 61 1.81 1.08 9.86
CA ILE A 61 2.57 1.23 8.60
C ILE A 61 2.99 2.70 8.38
N ALA A 62 2.07 3.64 8.58
CA ALA A 62 2.36 5.07 8.42
C ALA A 62 3.42 5.56 9.42
N ASP A 63 3.33 5.11 10.67
CA ASP A 63 4.29 5.43 11.73
C ASP A 63 5.69 4.87 11.37
N PHE A 64 5.77 3.62 10.88
CA PHE A 64 7.02 3.01 10.40
C PHE A 64 7.67 3.82 9.27
N ILE A 65 6.90 4.19 8.25
CA ILE A 65 7.42 4.96 7.09
C ILE A 65 7.88 6.35 7.53
N ARG A 66 7.15 6.99 8.45
CA ARG A 66 7.51 8.30 8.98
C ARG A 66 8.79 8.24 9.82
N ASP A 67 8.99 7.16 10.58
CA ASP A 67 10.20 6.99 11.38
C ASP A 67 11.41 6.63 10.50
N LEU A 68 11.19 5.89 9.41
CA LEU A 68 12.19 5.67 8.36
C LEU A 68 12.71 6.99 7.75
N GLN A 69 11.84 7.98 7.57
CA GLN A 69 12.26 9.29 7.06
C GLN A 69 13.14 10.05 8.06
N ARG A 70 13.09 9.70 9.35
CA ARG A 70 13.87 10.34 10.43
C ARG A 70 15.14 9.58 10.79
N SER A 71 15.19 8.27 10.54
CA SER A 71 16.28 7.39 10.92
C SER A 71 16.66 6.43 9.79
N SER A 72 17.96 6.31 9.51
CA SER A 72 18.53 5.44 8.47
C SER A 72 18.66 3.96 8.90
N SER A 73 18.12 3.57 10.06
CA SER A 73 18.26 2.21 10.58
C SER A 73 17.26 1.20 10.01
N SER A 74 16.22 1.62 9.30
CA SER A 74 15.23 0.73 8.69
C SER A 74 15.20 0.94 7.17
N TYR A 75 14.51 0.08 6.41
CA TYR A 75 14.27 0.32 4.99
C TYR A 75 12.99 -0.37 4.49
N LEU A 76 12.53 0.08 3.32
CA LEU A 76 11.44 -0.58 2.58
C LEU A 76 12.05 -1.44 1.49
N LYS A 77 11.52 -2.65 1.31
CA LYS A 77 11.92 -3.56 0.24
C LYS A 77 10.72 -3.84 -0.66
N GLY A 78 10.94 -3.74 -1.96
CA GLY A 78 9.95 -4.02 -2.99
C GLY A 78 10.48 -5.07 -3.95
N SER A 79 9.68 -6.07 -4.27
CA SER A 79 10.00 -7.05 -5.32
C SER A 79 8.76 -7.40 -6.14
N ILE A 80 8.95 -7.59 -7.43
CA ILE A 80 7.88 -7.86 -8.39
C ILE A 80 8.08 -9.29 -8.91
N THR A 81 7.01 -10.03 -9.11
CA THR A 81 7.06 -11.34 -9.78
C THR A 81 7.39 -11.18 -11.26
N ASP A 82 7.94 -12.23 -11.88
CA ASP A 82 8.37 -12.18 -13.30
C ASP A 82 7.21 -11.86 -14.26
N ASP A 83 6.02 -12.35 -13.94
CA ASP A 83 4.77 -12.09 -14.67
C ASP A 83 4.13 -10.73 -14.33
N LYS A 84 4.72 -9.97 -13.40
CA LYS A 84 4.25 -8.67 -12.90
C LYS A 84 2.84 -8.70 -12.30
N SER A 85 2.33 -9.87 -11.93
CA SER A 85 1.00 -9.99 -11.31
C SER A 85 1.00 -9.56 -9.86
N LEU A 86 2.14 -9.68 -9.15
CA LEU A 86 2.27 -9.38 -7.73
C LEU A 86 3.44 -8.44 -7.46
N PHE A 87 3.21 -7.54 -6.51
CA PHE A 87 4.23 -6.72 -5.88
C PHE A 87 4.29 -7.05 -4.39
N ARG A 88 5.42 -7.57 -3.92
CA ARG A 88 5.69 -7.77 -2.50
C ARG A 88 6.32 -6.51 -1.93
N PHE A 89 5.66 -5.90 -0.96
CA PHE A 89 6.09 -4.70 -0.24
C PHE A 89 6.39 -5.05 1.21
N GLU A 90 7.65 -4.89 1.62
CA GLU A 90 8.13 -5.31 2.93
C GLU A 90 8.70 -4.14 3.74
N LEU A 91 8.38 -4.11 5.03
CA LEU A 91 8.91 -3.19 6.02
C LEU A 91 10.04 -3.88 6.78
N ILE A 92 11.28 -3.46 6.59
CA ILE A 92 12.44 -4.09 7.22
C ILE A 92 13.00 -3.19 8.32
N ALA A 93 12.89 -3.64 9.56
CA ALA A 93 13.44 -2.96 10.73
C ALA A 93 14.81 -3.54 11.11
N LYS A 94 15.71 -2.69 11.59
CA LYS A 94 16.90 -3.16 12.32
C LYS A 94 16.56 -3.29 13.81
N MET A 95 16.67 -4.51 14.31
CA MET A 95 16.57 -4.86 15.73
C MET A 95 17.97 -5.29 16.20
N ASP A 96 18.65 -4.41 16.94
CA ASP A 96 20.04 -4.56 17.38
C ASP A 96 21.00 -4.93 16.22
N PHE A 97 21.36 -6.21 16.12
CA PHE A 97 22.29 -6.76 15.14
C PHE A 97 21.61 -7.51 13.99
N LYS A 98 20.28 -7.63 13.97
CA LYS A 98 19.53 -8.37 12.94
C LYS A 98 18.50 -7.49 12.23
N TRP A 99 18.30 -7.76 10.95
CA TRP A 99 17.21 -7.20 10.16
C TRP A 99 15.99 -8.12 10.22
N VAL A 100 14.83 -7.55 10.53
CA VAL A 100 13.57 -8.28 10.70
C VAL A 100 12.53 -7.70 9.75
N CYS A 101 11.86 -8.57 9.01
CA CYS A 101 10.67 -8.19 8.24
C CYS A 101 9.50 -8.04 9.21
N VAL A 102 9.02 -6.81 9.39
CA VAL A 102 7.94 -6.48 10.32
C VAL A 102 6.58 -6.73 9.68
N VAL A 103 6.47 -6.44 8.37
CA VAL A 103 5.27 -6.65 7.57
C VAL A 103 5.70 -6.98 6.15
N SER A 104 5.04 -7.96 5.52
CA SER A 104 5.15 -8.26 4.10
C SER A 104 3.76 -8.25 3.46
N LEU A 105 3.45 -7.21 2.69
CA LEU A 105 2.20 -7.11 1.93
C LEU A 105 2.38 -7.66 0.51
N CYS A 106 1.47 -8.53 0.07
CA CYS A 106 1.37 -8.98 -1.31
C CYS A 106 0.26 -8.20 -2.04
N LEU A 107 0.64 -7.20 -2.81
CA LEU A 107 -0.28 -6.39 -3.61
C LEU A 107 -0.42 -7.00 -5.01
N HIS A 108 -1.62 -6.93 -5.57
CA HIS A 108 -1.92 -7.46 -6.90
C HIS A 108 -1.96 -6.33 -7.93
N ALA A 109 -1.43 -6.58 -9.13
CA ALA A 109 -1.61 -5.67 -10.24
C ALA A 109 -3.12 -5.49 -10.50
N LEU A 110 -3.54 -4.26 -10.80
CA LEU A 110 -4.92 -4.03 -11.21
C LEU A 110 -5.22 -4.79 -12.50
N SER A 111 -6.43 -5.34 -12.62
CA SER A 111 -6.93 -5.85 -13.89
C SER A 111 -7.06 -4.72 -14.91
N ASP A 112 -7.03 -5.03 -16.20
CA ASP A 112 -7.15 -4.02 -17.26
C ASP A 112 -8.39 -3.12 -17.07
N ALA A 113 -9.53 -3.71 -16.71
CA ALA A 113 -10.75 -2.95 -16.43
C ALA A 113 -10.60 -2.00 -15.22
N ALA A 114 -10.00 -2.47 -14.13
CA ALA A 114 -9.76 -1.65 -12.94
C ALA A 114 -8.71 -0.55 -13.20
N LEU A 115 -7.70 -0.86 -14.01
CA LEU A 115 -6.67 0.09 -14.43
C LEU A 115 -7.28 1.20 -15.29
N VAL A 116 -8.15 0.87 -16.24
CA VAL A 116 -8.86 1.89 -17.05
C VAL A 116 -9.67 2.82 -16.15
N ILE A 117 -10.43 2.29 -15.19
CA ILE A 117 -11.19 3.11 -14.23
C ILE A 117 -10.25 4.02 -13.44
N HIS A 118 -9.17 3.46 -12.89
CA HIS A 118 -8.17 4.22 -12.14
C HIS A 118 -7.57 5.37 -12.96
N LEU A 119 -7.21 5.13 -14.21
CA LEU A 119 -6.65 6.13 -15.11
C LEU A 119 -7.67 7.21 -15.47
N VAL A 120 -8.93 6.83 -15.74
CA VAL A 120 -10.02 7.78 -16.00
C VAL A 120 -10.24 8.70 -14.80
N ASP A 121 -10.33 8.15 -13.58
CA ASP A 121 -10.49 8.94 -12.36
C ASP A 121 -9.33 9.93 -12.16
N ARG A 122 -8.09 9.49 -12.41
CA ARG A 122 -6.89 10.35 -12.34
C ARG A 122 -6.96 11.50 -13.36
N VAL A 123 -7.36 11.22 -14.60
CA VAL A 123 -7.52 12.24 -15.64
C VAL A 123 -8.62 13.24 -15.27
N LEU A 124 -9.76 12.77 -14.74
CA LEU A 124 -10.86 13.63 -14.33
C LEU A 124 -10.45 14.55 -13.18
N LEU A 125 -9.74 14.04 -12.17
CA LEU A 125 -9.21 14.84 -11.07
C LEU A 125 -8.28 15.95 -11.56
N LEU A 126 -7.35 15.64 -12.47
CA LEU A 126 -6.43 16.63 -13.03
C LEU A 126 -7.16 17.70 -13.86
N LYS A 127 -8.18 17.31 -14.63
CA LYS A 127 -9.02 18.26 -15.38
C LYS A 127 -9.78 19.20 -14.44
N VAL A 128 -10.39 18.68 -13.38
CA VAL A 128 -11.10 19.51 -12.38
C VAL A 128 -10.14 20.50 -11.73
N ILE A 129 -8.94 20.06 -11.36
CA ILE A 129 -7.92 20.96 -10.80
C ILE A 129 -7.54 22.06 -11.80
N SER A 130 -7.31 21.73 -13.08
CA SER A 130 -6.97 22.73 -14.09
C SER A 130 -8.03 23.82 -14.26
N LEU A 131 -9.32 23.47 -14.17
CA LEU A 131 -10.44 24.41 -14.25
C LEU A 131 -10.58 25.32 -13.02
N LEU A 132 -10.09 24.91 -11.85
CA LEU A 132 -10.08 25.76 -10.65
C LEU A 132 -8.98 26.84 -10.68
N PHE A 133 -8.00 26.70 -11.58
CA PHE A 133 -6.89 27.63 -11.76
C PHE A 133 -6.99 28.47 -13.04
N THR A 134 -8.16 28.47 -13.71
CA THR A 134 -8.45 29.30 -14.90
C THR A 134 -9.52 30.33 -14.57
#